data_AF-A0A538CHN8-F1
#
_entry.id   AF-A0A538CHN8-F1
#
_cell.length_a   1.000
_cell.length_b   1.000
_cell.length_c   1.000
_cell.angle_alpha   90.00
_cell.angle_beta   90.00
_cell.angle_gamma   90.00
#
_symmetry.space_group_name_H-M   'P 1'
#
loop_
_entity.id
_entity.type
_entity.pdbx_description
1 polymer ?
#
loop_
_entity_poly.entity_id
_entity_poly.type
_entity_poly.pdbx_seq_one_letter_code
_entity_poly.pdbx_strand_id
1 'polypeptide(L)' 'MEICDVSVPLRAGMVTYPGDPQVHIERAASIAGGDVVNLTRIDFGLHSGTHVDAPVCTSSTGRPGSMRFRSMC' A
#
# COMPACT_ATOMS: atom_id res chain seq x y z
N MET A 1 -17.52 -20.60 -9.27
CA MET A 1 -17.13 -19.85 -8.06
C MET A 1 -16.87 -18.42 -8.52
N GLU A 2 -17.58 -17.46 -7.94
CA GLU A 2 -17.37 -16.03 -8.21
C GLU A 2 -16.29 -15.50 -7.25
N ILE A 3 -15.48 -14.54 -7.71
CA ILE A 3 -14.48 -13.85 -6.88
C ILE A 3 -15.06 -12.50 -6.50
N CYS A 4 -15.15 -12.22 -5.19
CA CYS A 4 -15.54 -10.92 -4.66
C CYS A 4 -14.30 -10.12 -4.25
N ASP A 5 -14.19 -8.87 -4.69
CA ASP A 5 -13.18 -7.93 -4.18
C ASP A 5 -13.62 -7.39 -2.82
N VAL A 6 -12.75 -7.55 -1.82
CA VAL A 6 -12.95 -7.11 -0.44
C VAL A 6 -11.97 -5.99 -0.05
N SER A 7 -11.27 -5.43 -1.04
CA SER A 7 -10.25 -4.40 -0.84
C SER A 7 -10.88 -3.01 -0.73
N VAL A 8 -10.32 -2.17 0.13
CA VAL A 8 -10.67 -0.74 0.16
C VAL A 8 -9.82 -0.01 -0.88
N PRO A 9 -10.41 0.83 -1.76
CA PRO A 9 -9.65 1.59 -2.75
C PRO A 9 -8.64 2.54 -2.09
N LEU A 10 -7.39 2.50 -2.56
CA LEU A 10 -6.37 3.48 -2.18
C LEU A 10 -6.62 4.81 -2.90
N ARG A 11 -6.67 5.90 -2.12
CA ARG A 11 -6.90 7.25 -2.64
C ARG A 11 -6.20 8.28 -1.76
N ALA A 12 -5.78 9.39 -2.38
CA ALA A 12 -5.24 10.52 -1.63
C ALA A 12 -6.30 11.09 -0.67
N GLY A 13 -5.88 11.46 0.53
CA GLY A 13 -6.76 12.00 1.57
C GLY A 13 -7.70 10.98 2.22
N MET A 14 -7.49 9.67 2.03
CA MET A 14 -8.16 8.67 2.84
C MET A 14 -7.69 8.71 4.30
N VAL A 15 -8.50 8.17 5.21
CA VAL A 15 -8.12 8.04 6.61
C VAL A 15 -6.88 7.16 6.73
N THR A 16 -5.87 7.66 7.43
CA THR A 16 -4.70 6.91 7.89
C THR A 16 -4.62 6.98 9.42
N TYR A 17 -3.74 6.18 10.02
CA TYR A 17 -3.53 6.23 11.45
C TYR A 17 -2.94 7.60 11.88
N PRO A 18 -3.35 8.17 13.02
CA PRO A 18 -2.79 9.44 13.48
C PRO A 18 -1.26 9.36 13.67
N GLY A 19 -0.52 10.18 12.92
CA GLY A 19 0.95 10.22 12.95
C GLY A 19 1.62 9.41 11.83
N ASP A 20 0.89 8.56 11.11
CA ASP A 20 1.42 7.82 9.96
C ASP A 20 1.50 8.70 8.70
N PRO A 21 2.39 8.36 7.74
CA PRO A 21 2.42 9.00 6.44
C PRO A 21 1.06 8.93 5.74
N GLN A 22 0.63 10.07 5.18
CA GLN A 22 -0.59 10.14 4.38
C GLN A 22 -0.39 9.42 3.04
N VAL A 23 -1.49 9.00 2.41
CA VAL A 23 -1.44 8.47 1.04
C VAL A 23 -1.29 9.64 0.06
N HIS A 24 -0.13 9.72 -0.59
CA HIS A 24 0.17 10.67 -1.65
C HIS A 24 0.20 9.96 -3.00
N ILE A 25 -0.56 10.50 -3.97
CA ILE A 25 -0.64 9.99 -5.33
C ILE A 25 -0.48 11.19 -6.26
N GLU A 26 0.55 11.17 -7.11
CA GLU A 26 0.84 12.26 -8.03
C GLU A 26 1.23 11.76 -9.43
N ARG A 27 0.95 12.58 -10.44
CA ARG A 27 1.32 12.29 -11.83
C ARG A 27 2.77 12.72 -12.06
N ALA A 28 3.65 11.76 -12.28
CA ALA A 28 5.07 12.00 -12.58
C ALA A 28 5.32 12.27 -14.07
N ALA A 29 4.54 11.65 -14.97
CA ALA A 29 4.59 11.91 -16.43
C ALA A 29 3.19 11.71 -17.04
N SER A 30 2.83 12.46 -18.06
CA SER A 30 1.51 12.40 -18.70
C SER A 30 1.58 12.49 -20.21
N ILE A 31 0.90 11.56 -20.89
CA ILE A 31 0.77 11.58 -22.36
C ILE A 31 0.05 12.86 -22.81
N ALA A 32 -0.94 13.33 -22.05
CA ALA A 32 -1.62 14.59 -22.33
C ALA A 32 -0.69 15.82 -22.22
N GLY A 33 0.41 15.69 -21.47
CA GLY A 33 1.48 16.69 -21.36
C GLY A 33 2.59 16.52 -22.40
N GLY A 34 2.50 15.54 -23.29
CA GLY A 34 3.51 15.27 -24.33
C GLY A 34 4.54 14.19 -23.96
N ASP A 35 4.43 13.55 -22.79
CA ASP A 35 5.30 12.43 -22.43
C ASP A 35 4.94 11.14 -23.17
N VAL A 36 5.85 10.17 -23.18
CA VAL A 36 5.64 8.86 -23.84
C VAL A 36 4.70 7.93 -23.06
N VAL A 37 4.45 8.22 -21.78
CA VAL A 37 3.68 7.34 -20.88
C VAL A 37 2.97 8.15 -19.79
N ASN A 38 1.89 7.58 -19.26
CA ASN A 38 1.28 8.04 -18.02
C ASN A 38 1.94 7.32 -16.84
N LEU A 39 2.77 8.03 -16.08
CA LEU A 39 3.46 7.49 -14.91
C LEU A 39 2.93 8.17 -13.64
N THR A 40 2.50 7.37 -12.67
CA THR A 40 2.03 7.85 -11.37
C THR A 40 3.02 7.42 -10.29
N ARG A 41 3.40 8.36 -9.41
CA ARG A 41 4.15 8.08 -8.19
C ARG A 41 3.20 7.98 -7.01
N ILE A 42 3.44 7.00 -6.15
CA ILE A 42 2.66 6.78 -4.93
C ILE A 42 3.64 6.67 -3.75
N ASP A 43 3.30 7.34 -2.65
CA ASP A 43 4.01 7.31 -1.36
C ASP A 43 2.98 7.17 -0.23
N PHE A 44 3.15 6.20 0.65
CA PHE A 44 2.21 5.91 1.75
C PHE A 44 2.80 4.94 2.79
N GLY A 45 2.23 4.94 3.99
CA GLY A 45 2.56 3.95 5.03
C GLY A 45 1.96 2.57 4.72
N LEU A 46 2.71 1.49 4.99
CA LEU A 46 2.31 0.11 4.68
C LEU A 46 1.03 -0.37 5.39
N HIS A 47 0.60 0.34 6.44
CA HIS A 47 -0.63 0.06 7.18
C HIS A 47 -1.85 0.82 6.64
N SER A 48 -1.77 1.38 5.44
CA SER A 48 -2.89 2.09 4.80
C SER A 48 -3.72 1.15 3.91
N GLY A 49 -5.05 1.26 4.00
CA GLY A 49 -5.97 0.42 3.22
C GLY A 49 -5.97 -1.05 3.67
N THR A 50 -6.42 -1.94 2.79
CA THR A 50 -6.40 -3.39 3.04
C THR A 50 -4.97 -3.91 2.92
N HIS A 51 -4.37 -4.35 4.02
CA HIS A 51 -2.97 -4.75 4.09
C HIS A 51 -2.76 -5.99 4.97
N VAL A 52 -1.53 -6.51 4.95
CA VAL A 52 -1.07 -7.61 5.81
C VAL A 52 0.30 -7.25 6.37
N ASP A 53 0.50 -7.49 7.66
CA ASP A 53 1.74 -7.16 8.35
C ASP A 53 2.80 -8.25 8.19
N ALA A 54 4.02 -7.81 7.93
CA ALA A 54 5.20 -8.67 8.06
C ALA A 54 5.69 -8.68 9.52
N PRO A 55 6.35 -9.76 9.99
CA PRO A 55 6.84 -9.84 11.39
C PRO A 55 7.75 -8.69 11.80
N VAL A 56 8.46 -8.09 10.85
CA VAL A 56 9.34 -6.93 11.09
C VAL A 56 8.58 -5.70 11.60
N CYS A 57 7.27 -5.60 11.36
CA CYS A 57 6.45 -4.51 11.88
C CYS A 57 6.42 -4.50 13.41
N THR A 58 6.47 -5.68 14.04
CA THR A 58 6.29 -5.82 15.50
C THR A 58 7.52 -6.37 16.21
N SER A 59 8.48 -6.96 15.47
CA SER A 59 9.69 -7.53 16.05
C SER A 59 10.96 -6.97 15.40
N SER A 60 11.94 -6.65 16.24
CA SER A 60 13.26 -6.14 15.82
C SER A 60 14.11 -7.17 15.08
N THR A 61 13.72 -8.45 15.11
CA THR A 61 14.39 -9.55 14.40
C THR A 61 13.58 -10.07 13.20
N GLY A 62 12.41 -9.47 12.92
CA GLY A 62 11.57 -9.84 11.79
C GLY A 62 12.24 -9.52 10.45
N ARG A 63 11.90 -10.29 9.41
CA ARG A 63 12.45 -10.08 8.05
C ARG A 63 11.49 -9.24 7.20
N PRO A 64 11.97 -8.19 6.51
CA PRO A 64 11.17 -7.46 5.52
C PRO A 64 10.68 -8.40 4.42
N GLY A 65 9.44 -8.22 3.96
CA GLY A 65 8.87 -8.97 2.84
C GLY A 65 8.56 -10.45 3.09
N SER A 66 8.90 -11.01 4.27
CA SER A 66 8.52 -12.38 4.59
C SER A 66 7.13 -12.43 5.23
N MET A 67 6.08 -12.57 4.41
CA MET A 67 4.77 -13.01 4.92
C MET A 67 4.84 -14.49 5.22
N ARG A 68 4.98 -14.84 6.50
CA ARG A 68 4.83 -16.24 6.93
C ARG A 68 3.42 -16.41 7.47
N PHE A 69 2.54 -17.00 6.66
CA PHE A 69 1.38 -17.72 7.19
C PHE A 69 1.91 -18.95 7.94
N ARG A 70 2.29 -18.78 9.21
CA ARG A 70 2.38 -19.94 10.09
C ARG A 70 0.94 -20.30 10.43
N SER A 71 0.54 -21.51 10.04
CA SER A 71 -0.65 -22.16 10.60
C SER A 71 -0.51 -22.10 12.13
N MET A 72 -1.31 -21.24 12.75
CA MET A 72 -1.42 -21.15 14.19
C MET A 72 -2.38 -22.28 14.59
N CYS A 73 -1.81 -23.45 14.83
CA CYS A 73 -2.36 -24.49 15.68
C CYS A 73 -1.26 -24.90 16.65
#